data_AF-A0A5D0S0H4-F1
#
_entry.id   AF-A0A5D0S0H4-F1
#
_cell.length_a   1.000
_cell.length_b   1.000
_cell.length_c   1.000
_cell.angle_alpha   90.00
_cell.angle_beta   90.00
_cell.angle_gamma   90.00
#
_symmetry.space_group_name_H-M   'P 1'
#
loop_
_entity.id
_entity.type
_entity.pdbx_description
1 polymer ?
#
loop_
_entity_poly.entity_id
_entity_poly.type
_entity_poly.pdbx_seq_one_letter_code
_entity_poly.pdbx_strand_id
1 'polypeptide(L)' 'MKQQGHQIRAVTYDALARQFEAEVSFIDVRGLQRKYHVTAPGTPDQAHEKILSSLLDAAKSPRKFGKGA' A
#
# COMPACT_ATOMS: atom_id res chain seq x y z
N MET A 1 -6.82 -2.88 -23.96
CA MET A 1 -5.61 -2.94 -23.12
C MET A 1 -6.05 -2.96 -21.67
N LYS A 2 -5.83 -4.05 -20.92
CA LYS A 2 -6.18 -4.06 -19.48
C LYS A 2 -5.09 -3.27 -18.75
N GLN A 3 -5.46 -2.12 -18.16
CA GLN A 3 -4.57 -1.34 -17.31
C GLN A 3 -4.08 -2.25 -16.17
N GLN A 4 -2.80 -2.63 -16.23
CA GLN A 4 -2.07 -2.94 -15.01
C GLN A 4 -1.96 -1.62 -14.25
N GLY A 5 -2.69 -1.50 -13.15
CA GLY A 5 -2.78 -0.29 -12.36
C GLY A 5 -2.76 -0.61 -10.88
N HIS A 6 -2.04 0.20 -10.12
CA HIS A 6 -2.12 0.21 -8.67
C HIS A 6 -3.39 0.98 -8.27
N GLN A 7 -4.29 0.34 -7.54
CA GLN A 7 -5.53 0.95 -7.06
C GLN A 7 -5.51 1.03 -5.53
N ILE A 8 -5.45 2.24 -5.01
CA ILE A 8 -5.72 2.53 -3.60
C ILE A 8 -7.24 2.48 -3.43
N ARG A 9 -7.75 1.60 -2.56
CA ARG A 9 -9.19 1.44 -2.32
C ARG A 9 -9.72 2.48 -1.35
N ALA A 10 -9.01 2.66 -0.24
CA ALA A 10 -9.40 3.57 0.82
C ALA A 10 -8.14 4.03 1.54
N VAL A 11 -8.14 5.30 1.94
CA VAL A 11 -7.23 5.85 2.94
C VAL A 11 -8.09 6.41 4.05
N THR A 12 -7.94 5.89 5.26
CA THR A 12 -8.68 6.29 6.46
C THR A 12 -7.70 6.86 7.48
N TYR A 13 -8.14 7.84 8.24
CA TYR A 13 -7.39 8.33 9.39
C TYR A 13 -8.02 7.77 10.67
N ASP A 14 -7.26 6.96 11.39
CA ASP A 14 -7.61 6.54 12.74
C ASP A 14 -7.19 7.64 13.73
N ALA A 15 -8.18 8.38 14.23
CA ALA A 15 -7.96 9.45 15.19
C ALA A 15 -7.56 8.95 16.59
N LEU A 16 -7.90 7.70 16.95
CA LEU A 16 -7.51 7.09 18.22
C LEU A 16 -6.03 6.70 18.19
N ALA A 17 -5.61 6.01 17.13
CA ALA A 17 -4.22 5.62 16.92
C ALA A 17 -3.34 6.74 16.34
N ARG A 18 -3.95 7.86 15.92
CA ARG A 18 -3.29 9.01 15.26
C ARG A 18 -2.48 8.59 14.04
N GLN A 19 -3.01 7.69 13.25
CA GLN A 19 -2.35 7.11 12.09
C GLN A 19 -3.26 7.06 10.88
N PHE A 20 -2.65 7.06 9.70
CA PHE A 20 -3.32 6.79 8.44
C PHE A 20 -3.22 5.30 8.13
N GLU A 21 -4.32 4.76 7.66
CA GLU A 21 -4.45 3.38 7.21
C GLU A 21 -4.87 3.41 5.74
N ALA A 22 -4.20 2.62 4.91
CA ALA A 22 -4.53 2.52 3.50
C ALA A 22 -4.62 1.07 3.06
N GLU A 23 -5.73 0.73 2.42
CA GLU A 23 -5.88 -0.51 1.69
C GLU A 23 -5.49 -0.30 0.24
N VAL A 24 -4.45 -1.01 -0.18
CA VAL A 24 -3.89 -0.88 -1.52
C VAL A 24 -3.97 -2.21 -2.24
N SER A 25 -4.46 -2.19 -3.47
CA SER A 25 -4.54 -3.38 -4.30
C SER A 25 -3.88 -3.18 -5.65
N PHE A 26 -3.19 -4.19 -6.15
CA PHE A 26 -2.64 -4.17 -7.50
C PHE A 26 -2.68 -5.54 -8.14
N ILE A 27 -2.64 -5.56 -9.46
CA ILE A 27 -2.54 -6.78 -10.24
C ILE A 27 -1.05 -6.98 -10.57
N ASP A 28 -0.48 -8.11 -10.13
CA ASP A 28 0.92 -8.42 -10.40
C ASP A 28 1.16 -8.83 -11.88
N VAL A 29 2.41 -9.07 -12.25
CA VAL A 29 2.80 -9.49 -13.60
C VAL A 29 2.19 -10.83 -14.05
N ARG A 30 1.66 -11.63 -13.11
CA ARG A 30 0.96 -12.91 -13.36
C ARG A 30 -0.56 -12.73 -13.41
N GLY A 31 -1.07 -11.51 -13.26
CA GLY A 31 -2.51 -11.24 -13.25
C GLY A 31 -3.17 -11.48 -11.89
N LEU A 32 -2.42 -11.72 -10.82
CA LEU A 32 -2.97 -11.94 -9.48
C LEU A 32 -3.22 -10.61 -8.77
N GLN A 33 -4.44 -10.39 -8.29
CA GLN A 33 -4.73 -9.25 -7.43
C GLN A 33 -4.15 -9.48 -6.03
N ARG A 34 -3.25 -8.60 -5.61
CA ARG A 34 -2.66 -8.60 -4.28
C ARG A 34 -3.19 -7.39 -3.50
N LYS A 35 -3.49 -7.58 -2.22
CA LYS A 35 -3.97 -6.53 -1.31
C LYS A 35 -2.96 -6.32 -0.19
N TYR A 36 -2.73 -5.07 0.17
CA TYR A 36 -1.78 -4.64 1.18
C TYR A 36 -2.44 -3.63 2.10
N HIS A 37 -2.15 -3.75 3.38
CA HIS A 37 -2.51 -2.76 4.37
C HIS A 37 -1.25 -1.96 4.75
N VAL A 38 -1.30 -0.65 4.61
CA VAL A 38 -0.21 0.26 4.97
C VAL A 38 -0.67 1.13 6.13
N THR A 39 0.12 1.17 7.21
CA THR A 39 -0.10 2.09 8.33
C THR A 39 1.02 3.14 8.37
N ALA A 40 0.63 4.41 8.51
CA ALA A 40 1.55 5.53 8.55
C ALA A 40 1.19 6.49 9.69
N PRO A 41 2.04 6.61 10.73
CA PRO A 41 1.85 7.66 11.73
C PRO A 41 2.21 9.02 11.13
N GLY A 42 1.65 10.09 11.70
CA GLY A 42 2.10 11.46 11.39
C GLY A 42 1.10 12.26 10.55
N THR A 43 1.62 13.09 9.64
CA THR A 43 0.82 14.01 8.81
C THR A 43 0.32 13.34 7.52
N PRO A 44 -0.71 13.90 6.85
CA PRO A 44 -1.18 13.39 5.56
C PRO A 44 -0.06 13.23 4.52
N ASP A 45 0.90 14.16 4.47
CA ASP A 45 2.04 14.09 3.55
C ASP A 45 2.96 12.91 3.84
N GLN A 46 3.28 12.67 5.12
CA GLN A 46 4.09 11.50 5.53
C GLN A 46 3.37 10.19 5.23
N ALA A 47 2.05 10.16 5.41
CA ALA A 47 1.23 9.02 5.03
C ALA A 47 1.23 8.80 3.52
N HIS A 48 1.10 9.86 2.74
CA HIS A 48 1.14 9.80 1.29
C HIS A 48 2.48 9.24 0.78
N GLU A 49 3.61 9.75 1.28
CA GLU A 49 4.94 9.24 0.91
C GLU A 49 5.12 7.77 1.30
N LYS A 50 4.68 7.37 2.49
CA LYS A 50 4.81 5.98 2.97
C LYS A 50 3.94 5.01 2.16
N ILE A 51 2.73 5.41 1.80
CA ILE A 51 1.83 4.62 0.93
C ILE A 51 2.43 4.47 -0.47
N LEU A 52 2.93 5.56 -1.06
CA LEU A 52 3.58 5.53 -2.38
C LEU A 52 4.85 4.67 -2.39
N SER A 53 5.69 4.79 -1.36
CA SER A 53 6.90 3.98 -1.22
C SER A 53 6.57 2.49 -1.10
N SER A 54 5.55 2.16 -0.29
CA SER A 54 5.06 0.77 -0.13
C SER A 54 4.51 0.20 -1.42
N LEU A 55 3.82 1.03 -2.21
CA LEU A 55 3.33 0.67 -3.55
C LEU A 55 4.47 0.36 -4.52
N LEU A 56 5.49 1.22 -4.57
CA LEU A 56 6.64 1.06 -5.44
C LEU A 56 7.48 -0.16 -5.04
N ASP A 57 7.63 -0.44 -3.75
CA ASP A 57 8.32 -1.64 -3.26
C ASP A 57 7.55 -2.90 -3.65
N ALA A 58 6.23 -2.93 -3.42
CA ALA A 58 5.40 -4.05 -3.78
C ALA A 58 5.34 -4.30 -5.31
N ALA A 59 5.49 -3.24 -6.12
CA ALA A 59 5.65 -3.33 -7.57
C ALA A 59 7.03 -3.89 -7.99
N LYS A 60 8.09 -3.54 -7.25
CA LYS A 60 9.47 -4.01 -7.52
C LYS A 60 9.75 -5.42 -7.02
N SER A 61 9.02 -5.88 -6.00
CA SER A 61 9.33 -7.11 -5.28
C SER A 61 8.18 -8.13 -5.32
N PRO A 62 8.10 -9.01 -6.34
CA PRO A 62 7.16 -10.14 -6.31
C PRO A 62 7.47 -11.14 -5.17
N ARG A 63 8.59 -11.00 -4.44
CA ARG A 63 9.17 -12.06 -3.60
C ARG A 63 9.46 -11.75 -2.12
N LYS A 64 9.32 -10.52 -1.60
CA LYS A 64 9.70 -10.28 -0.20
C LYS A 64 8.73 -9.39 0.57
N PHE A 65 7.62 -9.95 1.04
CA PHE A 65 6.97 -9.43 2.25
C PHE A 65 6.42 -10.59 3.08
N GLY A 66 7.35 -11.26 3.73
CA GLY A 66 7.15 -12.10 4.89
C GLY A 66 8.43 -12.03 5.71
N LYS A 67 8.27 -11.65 6.99
CA LYS A 67 9.21 -11.77 8.12
C LYS A 67 9.88 -10.48 8.61
N GLY A 68 9.57 -10.16 9.87
CA GLY A 68 10.20 -9.16 10.74
C GLY A 68 9.11 -8.37 11.46
N ALA A 69 8.76 -8.60 12.72
CA ALA A 69 9.48 -9.20 13.85
C ALA A 69 8.58 -10.16 14.65
#